data_AF-A0A0S7YZU6-F1
#
_entry.id   AF-A0A0S7YZU6-F1
#
_cell.length_a   1.000
_cell.length_b   1.000
_cell.length_c   1.000
_cell.angle_alpha   90.00
_cell.angle_beta   90.00
_cell.angle_gamma   90.00
#
_symmetry.space_group_name_H-M   'P 1'
#
loop_
_entity.id
_entity.type
_entity.pdbx_description
1 polymer ?
#
loop_
_entity_poly.entity_id
_entity_poly.type
_entity_poly.pdbx_seq_one_letter_code
_entity_poly.pdbx_strand_id
1 'polypeptide(L)'
;MEPGTLVLRDIHGLDQVPLWPMAPGWWYLIGALGLLLLLALLRYWMIYTGAWLGWRGDARRQLRLLKKALRDDDPRDVASRLSELLRRIAMARSDRRQAAGLTGDDWLQWLNQHDTSRFDWEKRGQMLLTAPYMPPTMEVQRKELAALISAASRWIDAKDPAARQTSPLQQLKQWLTGKAGRRHV
;
A
#
# COMPACT_ATOMS: atom_id res chain seq x y z
N MET A 1 -50.52 83.41 -23.61
CA MET A 1 -50.30 82.53 -22.45
C MET A 1 -50.34 81.12 -22.99
N GLU A 2 -49.19 80.57 -23.35
CA GLU A 2 -49.09 79.18 -23.81
C GLU A 2 -48.46 78.38 -22.66
N PRO A 3 -49.13 77.34 -22.14
CA PRO A 3 -48.65 76.61 -20.98
C PRO A 3 -47.37 75.84 -21.36
N GLY A 4 -46.27 76.13 -20.66
CA GLY A 4 -45.02 75.42 -20.81
C GLY A 4 -45.19 73.95 -20.42
N THR A 5 -45.33 73.08 -21.41
CA THR A 5 -45.40 71.63 -21.21
C THR A 5 -44.03 71.13 -20.77
N LEU A 6 -43.89 70.81 -19.48
CA LEU A 6 -42.74 70.10 -18.94
C LEU A 6 -42.72 68.70 -19.55
N VAL A 7 -41.91 68.51 -20.59
CA VAL A 7 -41.61 67.20 -21.17
C VAL A 7 -40.75 66.45 -20.16
N LEU A 8 -41.36 65.53 -19.41
CA LEU A 8 -40.62 64.59 -18.56
C LEU A 8 -39.71 63.74 -19.43
N ARG A 9 -38.40 63.82 -19.20
CA ARG A 9 -37.42 62.99 -19.88
C ARG A 9 -37.35 61.63 -19.18
N ASP A 10 -37.63 60.58 -19.95
CA ASP A 10 -37.62 59.20 -19.50
C ASP A 10 -36.22 58.81 -18.95
N ILE A 11 -36.19 58.36 -17.70
CA ILE A 11 -34.98 57.90 -17.03
C ILE A 11 -34.70 56.51 -17.58
N HIS A 12 -33.69 56.41 -18.44
CA HIS A 12 -33.26 55.14 -18.98
C HIS A 12 -32.83 54.26 -17.80
N GLY A 13 -33.62 53.22 -17.54
CA GLY A 13 -33.33 52.23 -16.51
C GLY A 13 -31.92 51.71 -16.72
N LEU A 14 -31.15 51.61 -15.63
CA LEU A 14 -29.78 51.10 -15.64
C LEU A 14 -29.73 49.86 -16.54
N ASP A 15 -29.09 50.01 -17.70
CA ASP A 15 -28.87 48.92 -18.64
C ASP A 15 -28.34 47.74 -17.82
N GLN A 16 -28.98 46.58 -17.97
CA GLN A 16 -28.64 45.40 -17.19
C GLN A 16 -27.16 45.13 -17.40
N VAL A 17 -26.36 45.27 -16.33
CA VAL A 17 -24.92 44.99 -16.39
C VAL A 17 -24.80 43.56 -16.92
N PRO A 18 -24.21 43.34 -18.11
CA PRO A 18 -24.01 41.98 -18.58
C PRO A 18 -23.15 41.29 -17.52
N LEU A 19 -23.63 40.14 -17.01
CA LEU A 19 -22.90 39.28 -16.07
C LEU A 19 -21.66 38.61 -16.72
N TRP A 20 -21.02 39.29 -17.65
CA TRP A 20 -19.91 38.86 -18.48
C TRP A 20 -18.95 40.04 -18.69
N PRO A 21 -17.63 39.82 -18.64
CA PRO A 21 -16.95 38.54 -18.73
C PRO A 21 -16.70 37.99 -17.33
N MET A 22 -16.95 36.69 -17.11
CA MET A 22 -16.33 36.02 -15.97
C MET A 22 -14.83 36.35 -16.03
N ALA A 23 -14.36 37.14 -15.08
CA ALA A 23 -13.00 37.66 -15.11
C ALA A 23 -12.03 36.48 -15.33
N PRO A 24 -10.98 36.64 -16.16
CA PRO A 24 -10.09 35.55 -16.54
C PRO A 24 -9.46 34.79 -15.35
N GLY A 25 -9.51 35.36 -14.14
CA GLY A 25 -9.20 34.71 -12.87
C GLY A 25 -9.92 33.38 -12.61
N TRP A 26 -11.14 33.18 -13.13
CA TRP A 26 -11.87 31.92 -12.95
C TRP A 26 -11.22 30.74 -13.70
N TRP A 27 -10.59 31.00 -14.83
CA TRP A 27 -9.86 29.98 -15.58
C TRP A 27 -8.64 29.47 -14.80
N TYR A 28 -7.96 30.35 -14.07
CA TYR A 28 -6.90 29.94 -13.15
C TYR A 28 -7.45 29.10 -11.99
N LEU A 29 -8.63 29.44 -11.46
CA LEU A 29 -9.27 28.67 -10.40
C LEU A 29 -9.67 27.27 -10.87
N ILE A 30 -10.29 27.17 -12.05
CA ILE A 30 -10.69 25.89 -12.67
C ILE A 30 -9.45 25.08 -13.03
N GLY A 31 -8.41 25.71 -13.60
CA GLY A 31 -7.15 25.05 -13.92
C GLY A 31 -6.43 24.53 -12.68
N ALA A 32 -6.39 25.33 -11.61
CA ALA A 32 -5.82 24.91 -10.33
C ALA A 32 -6.61 23.75 -9.72
N LEU A 33 -7.94 23.81 -9.73
CA LEU A 33 -8.79 22.73 -9.22
C LEU A 33 -8.66 21.45 -10.04
N GLY A 34 -8.61 21.56 -11.37
CA GLY A 34 -8.38 20.44 -12.28
C GLY A 34 -7.01 19.80 -12.08
N LEU A 35 -5.97 20.60 -11.88
CA LEU A 35 -4.63 20.10 -11.54
C LEU A 35 -4.61 19.38 -10.19
N LEU A 36 -5.29 19.94 -9.19
CA LEU A 36 -5.41 19.32 -7.85
C LEU A 36 -6.14 17.97 -7.93
N LEU A 37 -7.23 17.89 -8.68
CA LEU A 37 -7.96 16.65 -8.94
C LEU A 37 -7.09 15.63 -9.70
N LEU A 38 -6.38 16.06 -10.73
CA LEU A 38 -5.48 15.21 -11.50
C LEU A 38 -4.36 14.65 -10.60
N LEU A 39 -3.75 15.47 -9.75
CA LEU A 39 -2.74 15.04 -8.78
C LEU A 39 -3.32 14.07 -7.75
N ALA A 40 -4.54 14.31 -7.26
CA ALA A 40 -5.22 13.41 -6.34
C ALA A 40 -5.52 12.06 -6.98
N LEU A 41 -6.00 12.05 -8.22
CA LEU A 41 -6.24 10.86 -9.03
C LEU A 41 -4.94 10.10 -9.31
N LEU A 42 -3.87 10.79 -9.72
CA LEU A 42 -2.56 10.17 -9.92
C LEU A 42 -2.02 9.56 -8.63
N ARG A 43 -2.16 10.27 -7.49
CA ARG A 43 -1.74 9.76 -6.19
C ARG A 43 -2.54 8.52 -5.79
N TYR A 44 -3.87 8.56 -5.95
CA TYR A 44 -4.74 7.43 -5.68
C TYR A 44 -4.41 6.24 -6.58
N TRP A 45 -4.24 6.48 -7.89
CA TRP A 45 -3.85 5.47 -8.85
C TRP A 45 -2.50 4.89 -8.49
N MET A 46 -1.47 5.70 -8.24
CA MET A 46 -0.15 5.24 -7.82
C MET A 46 -0.17 4.45 -6.50
N ILE A 47 -1.09 4.71 -5.58
CA ILE A 47 -1.26 3.87 -4.36
C ILE A 47 -1.90 2.52 -4.72
N TYR A 48 -2.87 2.49 -5.63
CA TYR A 48 -3.60 1.29 -6.02
C TYR A 48 -2.87 0.41 -7.07
N THR A 49 -2.26 1.00 -8.09
CA THR A 49 -1.45 0.31 -9.12
C THR A 49 0.03 0.24 -8.78
N GLY A 50 0.57 1.15 -7.96
CA GLY A 50 1.98 1.12 -7.54
C GLY A 50 2.32 0.04 -6.51
N ALA A 51 1.32 -0.68 -6.00
CA ALA A 51 1.50 -1.96 -5.32
C ALA A 51 2.25 -3.00 -6.18
N TRP A 52 2.34 -2.81 -7.51
CA TRP A 52 3.07 -3.71 -8.40
C TRP A 52 4.52 -3.29 -8.68
N LEU A 53 4.82 -1.99 -8.77
CA LEU A 53 6.15 -1.49 -9.17
C LEU A 53 6.99 -0.87 -8.04
N GLY A 54 6.36 -0.31 -6.99
CA GLY A 54 7.06 0.48 -5.95
C GLY A 54 7.30 -0.23 -4.63
N TRP A 55 6.50 -1.24 -4.29
CA TRP A 55 6.50 -1.85 -2.95
C TRP A 55 7.86 -2.48 -2.57
N ARG A 56 8.56 -3.11 -3.52
CA ARG A 56 9.90 -3.69 -3.27
C ARG A 56 10.94 -2.62 -2.98
N GLY A 57 10.84 -1.47 -3.66
CA GLY A 57 11.76 -0.35 -3.47
C GLY A 57 11.58 0.29 -2.10
N ASP A 58 10.33 0.52 -1.72
CA ASP A 58 9.99 1.08 -0.41
C ASP A 58 10.31 0.11 0.73
N ALA A 59 9.94 -1.17 0.61
CA ALA A 59 10.29 -2.20 1.59
C ALA A 59 11.82 -2.32 1.79
N ARG A 60 12.60 -2.30 0.70
CA ARG A 60 14.07 -2.26 0.78
C ARG A 60 14.59 -1.01 1.48
N ARG A 61 13.98 0.16 1.23
CA ARG A 61 14.36 1.41 1.89
C ARG A 61 14.07 1.33 3.38
N GLN A 62 12.90 0.85 3.77
CA GLN A 62 12.50 0.69 5.17
C GLN A 62 13.40 -0.31 5.91
N LEU A 63 13.74 -1.45 5.31
CA LEU A 63 14.70 -2.38 5.92
C LEU A 63 16.10 -1.78 6.12
N ARG A 64 16.58 -0.96 5.16
CA ARG A 64 17.85 -0.24 5.34
C ARG A 64 17.79 0.75 6.50
N LEU A 65 16.66 1.43 6.68
CA LEU A 65 16.44 2.32 7.81
C LEU A 65 16.42 1.54 9.14
N LEU A 66 15.72 0.41 9.19
CA LEU A 66 15.70 -0.48 10.37
C LEU A 66 17.09 -1.00 10.73
N LYS A 67 17.91 -1.36 9.73
CA LYS A 67 19.29 -1.79 9.96
C LYS A 67 20.16 -0.70 10.57
N LYS A 68 19.92 0.57 10.21
CA LYS A 68 20.60 1.73 10.82
C LYS A 68 20.08 1.99 12.23
N ALA A 69 18.76 2.03 12.39
CA ALA A 69 18.08 2.19 13.67
C ALA A 69 18.51 1.13 14.70
N LEU A 70 18.83 -0.09 14.27
CA LEU A 70 19.36 -1.13 15.16
C LEU A 70 20.64 -0.73 15.92
N ARG A 71 21.40 0.26 15.44
CA ARG A 71 22.60 0.76 16.14
C ARG A 71 22.26 1.83 17.18
N ASP A 72 21.33 2.71 16.87
CA ASP A 72 21.10 3.95 17.62
C ASP A 72 19.83 3.91 18.49
N ASP A 73 18.82 3.14 18.08
CA ASP A 73 17.50 3.04 18.73
C ASP A 73 17.39 1.80 19.66
N ASP A 74 16.29 1.76 20.43
CA ASP A 74 15.90 0.58 21.21
C ASP A 74 15.60 -0.61 20.28
N PRO A 75 16.24 -1.78 20.49
CA PRO A 75 15.99 -2.96 19.69
C PRO A 75 14.52 -3.43 19.70
N ARG A 76 13.74 -3.10 20.73
CA ARG A 76 12.30 -3.40 20.80
C ARG A 76 11.50 -2.62 19.77
N ASP A 77 11.77 -1.33 19.65
CA ASP A 77 11.13 -0.48 18.64
C ASP A 77 11.48 -0.95 17.23
N VAL A 78 12.74 -1.33 17.02
CA VAL A 78 13.18 -1.89 15.73
C VAL A 78 12.50 -3.22 15.44
N ALA A 79 12.35 -4.11 16.43
CA ALA A 79 11.64 -5.38 16.26
C ALA A 79 10.14 -5.18 15.97
N SER A 80 9.48 -4.24 16.65
CA SER A 80 8.09 -3.89 16.41
C SER A 80 7.87 -3.35 14.99
N ARG A 81 8.70 -2.39 14.57
CA ARG A 81 8.66 -1.82 13.21
C ARG A 81 8.97 -2.88 12.14
N LEU A 82 9.87 -3.82 12.42
CA LEU A 82 10.15 -4.94 11.52
C LEU A 82 8.95 -5.89 11.39
N SER A 83 8.30 -6.23 12.50
CA SER A 83 7.09 -7.08 12.53
C SER A 83 5.96 -6.43 11.74
N GLU A 84 5.73 -5.13 11.94
CA GLU A 84 4.74 -4.36 11.18
C GLU A 84 5.04 -4.32 9.68
N LEU A 85 6.29 -4.06 9.30
CA LEU A 85 6.72 -4.04 7.90
C LEU A 85 6.48 -5.40 7.22
N LEU A 86 6.86 -6.49 7.88
CA LEU A 86 6.66 -7.84 7.34
C LEU A 86 5.17 -8.16 7.16
N ARG A 87 4.31 -7.75 8.10
CA ARG A 87 2.84 -7.89 7.94
C ARG A 87 2.31 -7.08 6.76
N ARG A 88 2.77 -5.84 6.59
CA ARG A 88 2.41 -5.01 5.42
C ARG A 88 2.84 -5.66 4.10
N ILE A 89 4.03 -6.25 4.05
CA ILE A 89 4.52 -6.99 2.89
C ILE A 89 3.70 -8.26 2.64
N ALA A 90 3.36 -9.01 3.70
CA ALA A 90 2.50 -10.20 3.59
C ALA A 90 1.13 -9.85 3.00
N MET A 91 0.49 -8.78 3.51
CA MET A 91 -0.79 -8.27 2.98
C MET A 91 -0.68 -7.74 1.55
N ALA A 92 0.48 -7.22 1.14
CA ALA A 92 0.71 -6.76 -0.22
C ALA A 92 0.97 -7.90 -1.22
N ARG A 93 1.57 -9.01 -0.76
CA ARG A 93 1.88 -10.19 -1.60
C ARG A 93 0.75 -11.20 -1.71
N SER A 94 -0.14 -11.27 -0.72
CA SER A 94 -1.26 -12.20 -0.70
C SER A 94 -2.55 -11.53 -1.17
N ASP A 95 -3.46 -12.32 -1.74
CA ASP A 95 -4.83 -11.85 -1.96
C ASP A 95 -5.41 -11.46 -0.60
N ARG A 96 -5.93 -10.23 -0.48
CA ARG A 96 -6.18 -9.48 0.77
C ARG A 96 -6.96 -10.26 1.83
N ARG A 97 -7.67 -11.34 1.44
CA ARG A 97 -8.43 -12.22 2.33
C ARG A 97 -7.60 -13.27 3.07
N GLN A 98 -6.45 -13.71 2.54
CA GLN A 98 -5.71 -14.83 3.14
C GLN A 98 -4.75 -14.41 4.26
N ALA A 99 -4.09 -13.24 4.17
CA ALA A 99 -3.15 -12.81 5.20
C ALA A 99 -3.76 -11.94 6.31
N ALA A 100 -4.93 -11.34 6.10
CA ALA A 100 -5.51 -10.39 7.07
C ALA A 100 -5.92 -11.04 8.40
N GLY A 101 -6.11 -12.36 8.44
CA GLY A 101 -6.47 -13.11 9.66
C GLY A 101 -5.32 -13.83 10.35
N LEU A 102 -4.10 -13.82 9.79
CA LEU A 102 -2.98 -14.59 10.34
C LEU A 102 -2.36 -13.85 11.52
N THR A 103 -2.34 -14.50 12.69
CA THR A 103 -1.77 -13.97 13.92
C THR A 103 -0.89 -15.02 14.61
N GLY A 104 0.06 -14.57 15.43
CA GLY A 104 0.91 -15.49 16.20
C GLY A 104 1.72 -16.46 15.33
N ASP A 105 1.68 -17.74 15.71
CA ASP A 105 2.46 -18.80 15.07
C ASP A 105 1.98 -19.11 13.65
N ASP A 106 0.68 -18.96 13.36
CA ASP A 106 0.12 -19.13 12.01
C ASP A 106 0.74 -18.15 11.01
N TRP A 107 1.08 -16.94 11.49
CA TRP A 107 1.79 -15.95 10.68
C TRP A 107 3.24 -16.35 10.40
N LEU A 108 3.95 -16.92 11.38
CA LEU A 108 5.32 -17.41 11.19
C LEU A 108 5.35 -18.62 10.25
N GLN A 109 4.37 -19.53 10.39
CA GLN A 109 4.22 -20.69 9.51
C GLN A 109 3.94 -20.24 8.06
N TRP A 110 3.05 -19.26 7.88
CA TRP A 110 2.80 -18.67 6.57
C TRP A 110 4.06 -18.05 5.97
N LEU A 111 4.84 -17.33 6.77
CA LEU A 111 6.09 -16.71 6.34
C LEU A 111 7.11 -17.77 5.91
N ASN A 112 7.20 -18.88 6.64
CA ASN A 112 8.03 -20.04 6.30
C ASN A 112 7.61 -20.68 4.97
N GLN A 113 6.31 -20.82 4.72
CA GLN A 113 5.77 -21.35 3.45
C GLN A 113 6.00 -20.42 2.25
N HIS A 114 5.99 -19.10 2.48
CA HIS A 114 6.13 -18.08 1.44
C HIS A 114 7.57 -17.55 1.30
N ASP A 115 8.50 -18.03 2.13
CA ASP A 115 9.91 -17.68 2.07
C ASP A 115 10.75 -18.71 1.30
N THR A 116 11.13 -18.34 0.09
CA THR A 116 12.05 -19.13 -0.74
C THR A 116 13.48 -19.17 -0.16
N SER A 117 13.81 -18.31 0.82
CA SER A 117 15.13 -18.22 1.42
C SER A 117 15.43 -19.30 2.47
N ARG A 118 14.45 -20.18 2.75
CA ARG A 118 14.53 -21.30 3.71
C ARG A 118 14.98 -20.87 5.11
N PHE A 119 14.63 -19.66 5.53
CA PHE A 119 14.88 -19.23 6.89
C PHE A 119 13.83 -19.83 7.83
N ASP A 120 14.27 -20.36 8.98
CA ASP A 120 13.39 -20.95 9.98
C ASP A 120 12.66 -19.84 10.78
N TRP A 121 11.59 -19.32 10.18
CA TRP A 121 10.77 -18.25 10.78
C TRP A 121 9.99 -18.73 12.00
N GLU A 122 9.62 -20.01 12.07
CA GLU A 122 8.89 -20.57 13.21
C GLU A 122 9.72 -20.55 14.49
N LYS A 123 11.00 -20.93 14.41
CA LYS A 123 11.88 -20.94 15.60
C LYS A 123 12.52 -19.60 15.88
N ARG A 124 12.98 -18.90 14.85
CA ARG A 124 13.77 -17.67 15.02
C ARG A 124 12.94 -16.40 14.92
N GLY A 125 11.72 -16.49 14.38
CA GLY A 125 10.81 -15.36 14.22
C GLY A 125 9.94 -15.10 15.45
N GLN A 126 9.99 -15.93 16.51
CA GLN A 126 9.23 -15.70 17.74
C GLN A 126 9.50 -14.33 18.35
N MET A 127 10.74 -13.84 18.24
CA MET A 127 11.10 -12.49 18.68
C MET A 127 10.24 -11.40 18.03
N LEU A 128 9.73 -11.58 16.81
CA LEU A 128 8.84 -10.62 16.13
C LEU A 128 7.41 -10.58 16.71
N LEU A 129 7.00 -11.66 17.38
CA LEU A 129 5.71 -11.77 18.05
C LEU A 129 5.79 -11.23 19.48
N THR A 130 6.88 -11.56 20.18
CA THR A 130 7.02 -11.26 21.61
C THR A 130 7.62 -9.89 21.87
N ALA A 131 8.51 -9.36 21.00
CA ALA A 131 9.22 -8.10 21.25
C ALA A 131 8.32 -6.88 21.51
N PRO A 132 7.16 -6.68 20.84
CA PRO A 132 6.26 -5.57 21.14
C PRO A 132 5.63 -5.62 22.53
N TYR A 133 5.55 -6.81 23.14
CA TYR A 133 4.92 -7.06 24.43
C TYR A 133 5.93 -7.39 25.53
N MET A 134 7.23 -7.31 25.23
CA MET A 134 8.28 -7.70 26.15
C MET A 134 8.52 -6.59 27.19
N PRO A 135 8.54 -6.92 28.50
CA PRO A 135 8.78 -5.93 29.54
C PRO A 135 10.19 -5.33 29.42
N PRO A 136 10.40 -4.09 29.88
CA PRO A 136 11.67 -3.38 29.76
C PRO A 136 12.86 -3.98 30.49
N THR A 137 12.61 -5.02 31.27
CA THR A 137 13.60 -5.79 31.99
C THR A 137 14.26 -6.90 31.15
N MET A 138 13.71 -7.23 29.99
CA MET A 138 14.20 -8.31 29.14
C MET A 138 14.99 -7.76 27.95
N GLU A 139 16.23 -8.19 27.80
CA GLU A 139 17.10 -7.73 26.71
C GLU A 139 16.74 -8.40 25.38
N VAL A 140 16.48 -7.58 24.35
CA VAL A 140 16.35 -8.04 22.97
C VAL A 140 17.72 -8.13 22.34
N GLN A 141 18.12 -9.34 21.93
CA GLN A 141 19.42 -9.59 21.32
C GLN A 141 19.52 -8.91 19.95
N ARG A 142 20.27 -7.81 19.86
CA ARG A 142 20.51 -7.06 18.60
C ARG A 142 21.05 -7.96 17.47
N LYS A 143 21.87 -8.95 17.80
CA LYS A 143 22.44 -9.90 16.82
C LYS A 143 21.37 -10.77 16.16
N GLU A 144 20.37 -11.19 16.93
CA GLU A 144 19.25 -11.98 16.43
C GLU A 144 18.33 -11.12 15.56
N LEU A 145 18.05 -9.89 15.98
CA LEU A 145 17.29 -8.92 15.20
C LEU A 145 17.98 -8.55 13.87
N ALA A 146 19.31 -8.41 13.87
CA ALA A 146 20.08 -8.23 12.64
C ALA A 146 19.94 -9.42 11.67
N ALA A 147 19.89 -10.65 12.20
CA ALA A 147 19.67 -11.85 11.40
C ALA A 147 18.26 -11.85 10.78
N LEU A 148 17.24 -11.41 11.53
CA LEU A 148 15.87 -11.28 11.05
C LEU A 148 15.73 -10.22 9.94
N ILE A 149 16.36 -9.05 10.11
CA ILE A 149 16.41 -8.01 9.06
C ILE A 149 17.07 -8.55 7.79
N SER A 150 18.15 -9.34 7.95
CA SER A 150 18.86 -9.94 6.81
C SER A 150 18.03 -11.02 6.12
N ALA A 151 17.29 -11.82 6.88
CA ALA A 151 16.33 -12.79 6.34
C ALA A 151 15.19 -12.09 5.58
N ALA A 152 14.62 -11.02 6.16
CA ALA A 152 13.58 -10.21 5.52
C ALA A 152 14.05 -9.59 4.20
N SER A 153 15.29 -9.10 4.15
CA SER A 153 15.87 -8.56 2.90
C SER A 153 15.96 -9.63 1.82
N ARG A 154 16.46 -10.83 2.17
CA ARG A 154 16.56 -11.96 1.22
C ARG A 154 15.19 -12.39 0.72
N TRP A 155 14.18 -12.37 1.59
CA TRP A 155 12.81 -12.71 1.23
C TRP A 155 12.19 -11.71 0.23
N ILE A 156 12.45 -10.41 0.39
CA ILE A 156 11.97 -9.35 -0.53
C ILE A 156 12.69 -9.40 -1.88
N ASP A 157 13.98 -9.74 -1.87
CA ASP A 157 14.81 -9.86 -3.08
C ASP A 157 14.55 -11.16 -3.83
N ALA A 158 14.07 -12.20 -3.13
CA ALA A 158 13.65 -13.45 -3.77
C ALA A 158 12.50 -13.19 -4.74
N LYS A 159 12.68 -13.62 -6.00
CA LYS A 159 11.62 -13.54 -7.01
C LYS A 159 10.44 -14.43 -6.59
N ASP A 160 9.25 -13.84 -6.61
CA ASP A 160 7.99 -14.50 -6.25
C ASP A 160 7.82 -15.83 -7.02
N PRO A 161 7.75 -16.99 -6.33
CA PRO A 161 7.35 -18.24 -6.98
C PRO A 161 5.85 -18.26 -7.31
N ALA A 162 5.04 -17.36 -6.73
CA ALA A 162 3.61 -17.24 -7.02
C ALA A 162 3.33 -16.95 -8.52
N ALA A 163 4.24 -16.26 -9.21
CA ALA A 163 4.17 -16.06 -10.66
C ALA A 163 4.32 -17.37 -11.48
N ARG A 164 4.79 -18.46 -10.86
CA ARG A 164 4.86 -19.80 -11.49
C ARG A 164 3.64 -20.68 -11.18
N GLN A 165 2.85 -20.37 -10.15
CA GLN A 165 1.72 -21.22 -9.73
C GLN A 165 0.38 -20.83 -10.38
N THR A 166 0.24 -19.61 -10.90
CA THR A 166 -0.88 -19.25 -11.79
C THR A 166 -0.62 -19.75 -13.22
N SER A 167 -0.35 -21.04 -13.38
CA SER A 167 -0.40 -21.67 -14.70
C SER A 167 -1.80 -22.28 -14.86
N PRO A 168 -2.75 -21.60 -15.55
CA PRO A 168 -4.07 -22.16 -15.83
C PRO A 168 -3.98 -23.52 -16.54
N LEU A 169 -2.86 -23.80 -17.20
CA LEU A 169 -2.56 -25.07 -17.85
C LEU A 169 -2.34 -26.24 -16.85
N GLN A 170 -1.86 -25.98 -15.62
CA GLN A 170 -1.69 -27.03 -14.61
C GLN A 170 -3.02 -27.46 -13.99
N GLN A 171 -3.92 -26.50 -13.72
CA GLN A 171 -5.30 -26.81 -13.31
C GLN A 171 -6.06 -27.58 -14.41
N LEU A 172 -5.86 -27.20 -15.68
CA LEU A 172 -6.49 -27.89 -16.81
C LEU A 172 -6.00 -29.34 -16.96
N LYS A 173 -4.71 -29.60 -16.71
CA LYS A 173 -4.14 -30.94 -16.77
C LYS A 173 -4.70 -31.86 -15.68
N GLN A 174 -4.90 -31.36 -14.45
CA GLN A 174 -5.55 -32.12 -13.37
C GLN A 174 -7.02 -32.43 -13.66
N TRP A 175 -7.75 -31.51 -14.27
CA TRP A 175 -9.15 -31.74 -14.68
C TRP A 175 -9.26 -32.82 -15.77
N LEU A 176 -8.34 -32.82 -16.73
CA LEU A 176 -8.30 -33.81 -17.80
C LEU A 176 -7.90 -35.21 -17.32
N THR A 177 -6.95 -35.31 -16.37
CA THR A 177 -6.54 -36.63 -15.81
C THR A 177 -7.56 -37.20 -14.82
N GLY A 178 -8.42 -36.39 -14.21
CA GLY A 178 -9.47 -36.85 -13.29
C GLY A 178 -10.73 -37.42 -13.97
N LYS A 179 -10.92 -37.18 -15.28
CA LYS A 179 -12.17 -37.54 -15.98
C LYS A 179 -12.11 -38.89 -16.72
N ALA A 180 -10.96 -39.57 -16.73
CA ALA A 180 -10.78 -40.86 -17.42
C ALA A 180 -11.14 -42.10 -16.57
N GLY A 181 -11.50 -41.95 -15.29
CA GLY A 181 -11.67 -43.06 -14.35
C GLY A 181 -13.08 -43.33 -13.85
N ARG A 182 -14.14 -42.85 -14.52
CA ARG A 182 -15.52 -43.06 -14.05
C ARG A 182 -16.46 -43.56 -15.17
N ARG A 183 -16.25 -44.81 -15.57
CA ARG A 183 -17.27 -45.73 -16.11
C ARG A 183 -16.97 -47.12 -15.56
N HIS A 184 -18.01 -47.93 -15.37
CA HIS A 184 -18.13 -49.07 -14.46
C HIS A 184 -18.42 -48.55 -13.05
N VAL A 185 -19.67 -48.57 -12.59
CA VAL A 185 -20.57 -49.73 -12.45
C VAL A 185 -22.01 -49.31 -12.74
#